data_AF-A0A0H5QJ53-F1
#
_entry.id   AF-A0A0H5QJ53-F1
#
_cell.length_a   1.000
_cell.length_b   1.000
_cell.length_c   1.000
_cell.angle_alpha   90.00
_cell.angle_beta   90.00
_cell.angle_gamma   90.00
#
_symmetry.space_group_name_H-M   'P 1'
#
loop_
_entity.id
_entity.type
_entity.pdbx_description
1 polymer ?
#
loop_
_entity_poly.entity_id
_entity_poly.type
_entity_poly.pdbx_seq_one_letter_code
_entity_poly.pdbx_strand_id
1 'polypeptide(L)'
;MKLGILKLLSAAMLLTAVGCAETPEINIVPNPESLVQGKGVFKIAGAPVCTGEGLDAESIRWANTFAQRLTLVTGKKSEVITAPKGKCVEFVSNLALAAEEYKLEVTKNNVKIEASSAAGFRYATQTIGQMLPAAYFGKTAAAGESWVLPVVSIQDKPRFAYRGMHMDVGRHFFSMDEVKKYLDIRQCTR
;
A
#
# COMPACT_ATOMS: atom_id res chain seq x y z
N MET A 1 -26.60 -46.77 -55.69
CA MET A 1 -26.36 -47.74 -54.59
C MET A 1 -25.07 -47.36 -53.88
N LYS A 2 -25.11 -47.21 -52.55
CA LYS A 2 -24.06 -46.79 -51.57
C LYS A 2 -23.72 -45.29 -51.63
N LEU A 3 -24.09 -44.36 -50.74
CA LEU A 3 -24.33 -44.26 -49.28
C LEU A 3 -23.05 -44.16 -48.40
N GLY A 4 -22.90 -43.03 -47.68
CA GLY A 4 -21.99 -42.77 -46.55
C GLY A 4 -21.17 -41.47 -46.69
N ILE A 5 -21.62 -40.28 -46.24
CA ILE A 5 -21.57 -39.68 -44.87
C ILE A 5 -20.17 -39.65 -44.23
N LEU A 6 -19.54 -38.46 -44.15
CA LEU A 6 -18.66 -38.04 -43.02
C LEU A 6 -18.41 -36.50 -43.06
N LYS A 7 -19.21 -35.71 -42.33
CA LYS A 7 -18.86 -34.88 -41.14
C LYS A 7 -17.58 -34.01 -41.27
N LEU A 8 -17.71 -32.68 -41.39
CA LEU A 8 -17.67 -31.68 -40.30
C LEU A 8 -16.40 -31.73 -39.42
N LEU A 9 -15.57 -30.68 -39.44
CA LEU A 9 -15.09 -29.99 -38.23
C LEU A 9 -14.31 -28.71 -38.60
N SER A 10 -14.95 -27.54 -38.47
CA SER A 10 -14.27 -26.26 -38.28
C SER A 10 -13.71 -26.23 -36.85
N ALA A 11 -12.38 -26.23 -36.71
CA ALA A 11 -11.73 -25.99 -35.43
C ALA A 11 -11.56 -24.47 -35.22
N ALA A 12 -12.56 -23.85 -34.58
CA ALA A 12 -12.42 -22.52 -34.00
C ALA A 12 -11.53 -22.63 -32.76
N MET A 13 -10.26 -22.28 -32.89
CA MET A 13 -9.33 -22.15 -31.78
C MET A 13 -9.64 -20.84 -31.04
N LEU A 14 -10.58 -20.91 -30.10
CA LEU A 14 -10.77 -19.84 -29.10
C LEU A 14 -9.51 -19.80 -28.24
N LEU A 15 -8.63 -18.83 -28.54
CA LEU A 15 -7.58 -18.40 -27.64
C LEU A 15 -8.27 -17.67 -26.48
N THR A 16 -8.61 -18.41 -25.42
CA THR A 16 -8.98 -17.79 -24.15
C THR A 16 -7.73 -17.11 -23.59
N ALA A 17 -7.66 -15.80 -23.81
CA ALA A 17 -6.72 -14.94 -23.09
C ALA A 17 -7.06 -15.02 -21.60
N VAL A 18 -6.42 -15.96 -20.90
CA VAL A 18 -6.35 -15.92 -19.45
C VAL A 18 -5.56 -14.65 -19.14
N GLY A 19 -6.28 -13.59 -18.78
CA GLY A 19 -5.71 -12.37 -18.25
C GLY A 19 -5.01 -12.70 -16.93
N CYS A 20 -3.78 -13.20 -17.02
CA CYS A 20 -2.86 -13.20 -15.91
C CYS A 20 -2.50 -11.72 -15.74
N ALA A 21 -3.18 -11.03 -14.82
CA ALA A 21 -2.72 -9.74 -14.38
C ALA A 21 -1.29 -9.95 -13.86
N GLU A 22 -0.29 -9.44 -14.60
CA GLU A 22 1.09 -9.47 -14.16
C GLU A 22 1.15 -8.85 -12.76
N THR A 23 1.76 -9.59 -11.84
CA THR A 23 1.82 -9.15 -10.45
C THR A 23 2.92 -8.09 -10.41
N PRO A 24 2.63 -6.84 -9.99
CA PRO A 24 3.62 -5.78 -10.04
C PRO A 24 4.84 -6.17 -9.21
N GLU A 25 6.02 -5.88 -9.73
CA GLU A 25 7.30 -6.10 -9.04
C GLU A 25 7.37 -5.18 -7.82
N ILE A 26 7.71 -5.74 -6.66
CA ILE A 26 7.72 -5.01 -5.39
C ILE A 26 9.14 -4.54 -5.09
N ASN A 27 9.36 -3.23 -5.19
CA ASN A 27 10.63 -2.58 -4.88
C ASN A 27 10.42 -1.60 -3.73
N ILE A 28 10.65 -2.07 -2.50
CA ILE A 28 10.51 -1.27 -1.27
C ILE A 28 11.90 -0.86 -0.79
N VAL A 29 12.05 0.42 -0.48
CA VAL A 29 13.27 1.02 0.07
C VAL A 29 12.93 1.72 1.40
N PRO A 30 13.64 1.37 2.50
CA PRO A 30 14.58 0.27 2.65
C PRO A 30 13.94 -1.12 2.43
N ASN A 31 14.75 -2.14 2.13
CA ASN A 31 14.21 -3.50 2.00
C ASN A 31 13.69 -4.00 3.36
N PRO A 32 12.44 -4.46 3.44
CA PRO A 32 11.86 -4.90 4.72
C PRO A 32 12.55 -6.15 5.27
N GLU A 33 12.42 -6.37 6.58
CA GLU A 33 12.95 -7.56 7.25
C GLU A 33 12.42 -8.87 6.63
N SER A 34 11.13 -8.91 6.29
CA SER A 34 10.50 -10.06 5.62
C SER A 34 9.45 -9.61 4.60
N LEU A 35 9.46 -10.23 3.41
CA LEU A 35 8.49 -10.02 2.34
C LEU A 35 8.18 -11.34 1.63
N VAL A 36 6.89 -11.69 1.59
CA VAL A 36 6.39 -12.86 0.86
C VAL A 36 5.30 -12.43 -0.11
N GLN A 37 5.61 -12.44 -1.40
CA GLN A 37 4.66 -12.08 -2.45
C GLN A 37 3.76 -13.28 -2.81
N GLY A 38 2.44 -13.04 -2.79
CA GLY A 38 1.42 -14.00 -3.20
C GLY A 38 0.86 -13.71 -4.59
N LYS A 39 -0.22 -14.39 -4.95
CA LYS A 39 -0.88 -14.25 -6.26
C LYS A 39 -2.11 -13.34 -6.21
N GLY A 40 -2.14 -12.38 -7.13
CA GLY A 40 -3.27 -11.50 -7.36
C GLY A 40 -3.09 -10.12 -6.73
N VAL A 41 -4.16 -9.33 -6.76
CA VAL A 41 -4.11 -7.92 -6.39
C VAL A 41 -5.34 -7.47 -5.61
N PHE A 42 -5.16 -6.41 -4.82
CA PHE A 42 -6.19 -5.66 -4.11
C PHE A 42 -6.38 -4.28 -4.74
N LYS A 43 -7.59 -3.98 -5.25
CA LYS A 43 -7.95 -2.63 -5.71
C LYS A 43 -8.15 -1.69 -4.51
N ILE A 44 -7.31 -0.66 -4.39
CA ILE A 44 -7.33 0.27 -3.26
C ILE A 44 -8.12 1.56 -3.52
N ALA A 45 -8.28 1.99 -4.77
CA ALA A 45 -8.99 3.23 -5.07
C ALA A 45 -10.46 3.18 -4.62
N GLY A 46 -10.82 4.05 -3.67
CA GLY A 46 -12.15 4.10 -3.06
C GLY A 46 -12.41 3.01 -2.02
N ALA A 47 -11.41 2.19 -1.66
CA ALA A 47 -11.53 1.27 -0.54
C ALA A 47 -11.61 2.08 0.76
N PRO A 48 -12.53 1.77 1.69
CA PRO A 48 -12.57 2.42 2.98
C PRO A 48 -11.30 2.10 3.79
N VAL A 49 -10.95 3.03 4.68
CA VAL A 49 -9.93 2.84 5.72
C VAL A 49 -10.66 2.53 7.01
N CYS A 50 -10.31 1.44 7.66
CA CYS A 50 -11.02 0.95 8.83
C CYS A 50 -10.16 1.10 10.07
N THR A 51 -10.72 1.67 11.12
CA THR A 51 -10.07 1.74 12.43
C THR A 51 -10.65 0.65 13.32
N GLY A 52 -9.79 -0.30 13.72
CA GLY A 52 -10.12 -1.31 14.72
C GLY A 52 -10.24 -0.73 16.13
N GLU A 53 -10.66 -1.57 17.07
CA GLU A 53 -10.74 -1.20 18.48
C GLU A 53 -9.34 -1.03 19.10
N GLY A 54 -9.23 -0.18 20.12
CA GLY A 54 -7.99 -0.03 20.89
C GLY A 54 -6.87 0.78 20.22
N LEU A 55 -7.16 1.50 19.13
CA LEU A 55 -6.24 2.48 18.54
C LEU A 55 -6.20 3.76 19.37
N ASP A 56 -5.00 4.31 19.58
CA ASP A 56 -4.82 5.61 20.20
C ASP A 56 -5.20 6.76 19.24
N ALA A 57 -5.35 7.97 19.80
CA ALA A 57 -5.77 9.16 19.04
C ALA A 57 -4.77 9.58 17.94
N GLU A 58 -3.47 9.31 18.13
CA GLU A 58 -2.44 9.59 17.12
C GLU A 58 -2.57 8.64 15.93
N SER A 59 -2.78 7.35 16.22
CA SER A 59 -3.00 6.31 15.20
C SER A 59 -4.28 6.54 14.40
N ILE A 60 -5.38 6.95 15.06
CA ILE A 60 -6.62 7.32 14.38
C ILE A 60 -6.40 8.54 13.49
N ARG A 61 -5.68 9.57 13.97
CA ARG A 61 -5.36 10.74 13.15
C ARG A 61 -4.56 10.34 11.92
N TRP A 62 -3.61 9.41 12.05
CA TRP A 62 -2.84 8.92 10.92
C TRP A 62 -3.70 8.14 9.91
N ALA A 63 -4.61 7.28 10.36
CA ALA A 63 -5.56 6.60 9.48
C ALA A 63 -6.40 7.60 8.66
N ASN A 64 -6.82 8.71 9.27
CA ASN A 64 -7.49 9.81 8.57
C ASN A 64 -6.59 10.48 7.52
N THR A 65 -5.34 10.79 7.86
CA THR A 65 -4.36 11.34 6.92
C THR A 65 -4.13 10.40 5.73
N PHE A 66 -4.03 9.10 5.98
CA PHE A 66 -3.87 8.09 4.94
C PHE A 66 -5.10 8.00 4.02
N ALA A 67 -6.31 8.01 4.58
CA ALA A 67 -7.56 8.03 3.81
C ALA A 67 -7.68 9.29 2.93
N GLN A 68 -7.30 10.45 3.45
CA GLN A 68 -7.23 11.71 2.71
C GLN A 68 -6.20 11.62 1.58
N ARG A 69 -5.03 11.01 1.83
CA ARG A 69 -3.99 10.81 0.82
C ARG A 69 -4.50 9.95 -0.32
N LEU A 70 -5.10 8.79 -0.03
CA LEU A 70 -5.72 7.92 -1.03
C LEU A 70 -6.81 8.66 -1.83
N THR A 71 -7.66 9.42 -1.15
CA THR A 71 -8.71 10.21 -1.79
C THR A 71 -8.13 11.22 -2.78
N LEU A 72 -7.10 11.95 -2.38
CA LEU A 72 -6.43 12.95 -3.20
C LEU A 72 -5.82 12.33 -4.46
N VAL A 73 -5.02 11.27 -4.31
CA VAL A 73 -4.23 10.73 -5.43
C VAL A 73 -5.05 9.83 -6.34
N THR A 74 -6.01 9.08 -5.81
CA THR A 74 -6.85 8.19 -6.62
C THR A 74 -8.05 8.90 -7.27
N GLY A 75 -8.44 10.07 -6.75
CA GLY A 75 -9.66 10.76 -7.15
C GLY A 75 -10.95 10.06 -6.70
N LYS A 76 -10.87 9.00 -5.88
CA LYS A 76 -12.03 8.29 -5.31
C LYS A 76 -12.02 8.40 -3.80
N LYS A 77 -13.15 8.82 -3.23
CA LYS A 77 -13.31 8.99 -1.78
C LYS A 77 -13.05 7.67 -1.05
N SER A 78 -12.06 7.69 -0.16
CA SER A 78 -11.76 6.60 0.78
C SER A 78 -12.22 7.06 2.15
N GLU A 79 -13.33 6.51 2.63
CA GLU A 79 -13.93 6.91 3.91
C GLU A 79 -13.25 6.23 5.09
N VAL A 80 -13.18 6.91 6.23
CA VAL A 80 -12.74 6.29 7.49
C VAL A 80 -13.96 5.73 8.22
N ILE A 81 -13.94 4.44 8.49
CA ILE A 81 -15.04 3.73 9.19
C ILE A 81 -14.52 3.01 10.43
N THR A 82 -15.33 2.97 11.48
CA THR A 82 -15.04 2.17 12.67
C THR A 82 -15.69 0.79 12.53
N ALA A 83 -14.98 -0.27 12.91
CA ALA A 83 -15.48 -1.66 12.93
C ALA A 83 -16.05 -2.17 11.58
N PRO A 84 -15.19 -2.59 10.64
CA PRO A 84 -15.62 -2.87 9.28
C PRO A 84 -16.46 -4.12 9.08
N LYS A 85 -17.32 -4.06 8.06
CA LYS A 85 -17.94 -5.22 7.42
C LYS A 85 -17.53 -5.22 5.95
N GLY A 86 -16.58 -6.08 5.58
CA GLY A 86 -16.17 -6.30 4.19
C GLY A 86 -14.79 -5.78 3.84
N LYS A 87 -14.61 -5.38 2.57
CA LYS A 87 -13.32 -5.07 1.97
C LYS A 87 -12.79 -3.70 2.38
N CYS A 88 -11.66 -3.64 3.08
CA CYS A 88 -11.07 -2.36 3.45
C CYS A 88 -9.56 -2.42 3.73
N VAL A 89 -9.00 -1.27 4.13
CA VAL A 89 -7.64 -1.16 4.70
C VAL A 89 -7.77 -0.97 6.20
N GLU A 90 -7.55 -2.03 6.96
CA GLU A 90 -7.80 -2.13 8.39
C GLU A 90 -6.55 -1.83 9.22
N PHE A 91 -6.68 -0.90 10.15
CA PHE A 91 -5.68 -0.54 11.15
C PHE A 91 -6.04 -1.24 12.45
N VAL A 92 -5.17 -2.12 12.93
CA VAL A 92 -5.40 -2.95 14.11
C VAL A 92 -4.28 -2.72 15.13
N SER A 93 -4.67 -2.40 16.36
CA SER A 93 -3.71 -2.25 17.47
C SER A 93 -3.14 -3.62 17.87
N ASN A 94 -1.83 -3.75 17.88
CA ASN A 94 -1.13 -4.94 18.37
C ASN A 94 0.01 -4.55 19.30
N LEU A 95 -0.29 -4.51 20.60
CA LEU A 95 0.63 -4.07 21.66
C LEU A 95 1.85 -4.97 21.87
N ALA A 96 1.88 -6.17 21.25
CA ALA A 96 3.04 -7.05 21.31
C ALA A 96 4.18 -6.64 20.36
N LEU A 97 3.91 -5.77 19.39
CA LEU A 97 4.91 -5.27 18.44
C LEU A 97 5.72 -4.12 19.03
N ALA A 98 6.98 -3.99 18.65
CA ALA A 98 7.78 -2.81 19.02
C ALA A 98 7.17 -1.52 18.43
N ALA A 99 7.49 -0.36 19.02
CA ALA A 99 6.83 0.90 18.66
C ALA A 99 6.91 1.27 17.16
N GLU A 100 8.01 0.93 16.49
CA GLU A 100 8.24 1.17 15.06
C GLU A 100 8.03 -0.09 14.20
N GLU A 101 7.66 -1.22 14.80
CA GLU A 101 7.39 -2.47 14.09
C GLU A 101 5.98 -2.47 13.51
N TYR A 102 5.83 -3.06 12.33
CA TYR A 102 4.52 -3.29 11.73
C TYR A 102 4.44 -4.65 11.04
N LYS A 103 3.21 -5.14 10.91
CA LYS A 103 2.85 -6.24 10.02
C LYS A 103 1.84 -5.76 9.01
N LEU A 104 2.05 -6.08 7.74
CA LEU A 104 1.17 -5.74 6.63
C LEU A 104 0.78 -7.03 5.91
N GLU A 105 -0.51 -7.30 5.87
CA GLU A 105 -1.08 -8.43 5.12
C GLU A 105 -2.04 -7.90 4.07
N VAL A 106 -1.69 -8.08 2.80
CA VAL A 106 -2.54 -7.75 1.66
C VAL A 106 -3.11 -9.03 1.08
N THR A 107 -4.42 -9.16 1.11
CA THR A 107 -5.17 -10.21 0.42
C THR A 107 -6.03 -9.61 -0.68
N LYS A 108 -6.69 -10.43 -1.51
CA LYS A 108 -7.62 -9.93 -2.55
C LYS A 108 -8.82 -9.17 -1.96
N ASN A 109 -9.16 -9.46 -0.70
CA ASN A 109 -10.38 -9.04 -0.03
C ASN A 109 -10.14 -8.00 1.05
N ASN A 110 -8.96 -7.94 1.65
CA ASN A 110 -8.65 -7.03 2.75
C ASN A 110 -7.16 -6.67 2.77
N VAL A 111 -6.84 -5.48 3.28
CA VAL A 111 -5.49 -5.09 3.69
C VAL A 111 -5.52 -4.92 5.21
N LYS A 112 -4.67 -5.64 5.94
CA LYS A 112 -4.56 -5.54 7.40
C LYS A 112 -3.20 -4.96 7.76
N ILE A 113 -3.21 -3.93 8.58
CA ILE A 113 -2.03 -3.28 9.15
C ILE A 113 -2.09 -3.46 10.65
N GLU A 114 -1.07 -4.11 11.22
CA GLU A 114 -0.91 -4.25 12.67
C GLU A 114 0.30 -3.45 13.14
N ALA A 115 0.11 -2.62 14.16
CA ALA A 115 1.19 -1.88 14.82
C ALA A 115 0.80 -1.57 16.28
N SER A 116 1.79 -1.30 17.13
CA SER A 116 1.56 -0.88 18.53
C SER A 116 1.48 0.63 18.72
N SER A 117 1.89 1.42 17.71
CA SER A 117 1.90 2.88 17.76
C SER A 117 1.69 3.52 16.39
N ALA A 118 1.40 4.82 16.39
CA ALA A 118 1.30 5.61 15.16
C ALA A 118 2.58 5.58 14.31
N ALA A 119 3.76 5.34 14.89
CA ALA A 119 5.00 5.22 14.11
C ALA A 119 5.00 3.95 13.24
N GLY A 120 4.61 2.79 13.77
CA GLY A 120 4.47 1.56 12.99
C GLY A 120 3.41 1.70 11.89
N PHE A 121 2.26 2.32 12.18
CA PHE A 121 1.24 2.60 11.15
C PHE A 121 1.75 3.54 10.06
N ARG A 122 2.53 4.57 10.42
CA ARG A 122 3.19 5.45 9.45
C ARG A 122 4.06 4.64 8.49
N TYR A 123 4.97 3.82 9.01
CA TYR A 123 5.87 3.03 8.16
C TYR A 123 5.10 2.05 7.26
N ALA A 124 4.12 1.33 7.79
CA ALA A 124 3.28 0.45 6.98
C ALA A 124 2.58 1.18 5.81
N THR A 125 2.04 2.38 6.05
CA THR A 125 1.40 3.17 4.98
C THR A 125 2.40 3.72 3.96
N GLN A 126 3.67 3.94 4.34
CA GLN A 126 4.72 4.29 3.39
C GLN A 126 5.09 3.09 2.53
N THR A 127 5.18 1.89 3.11
CA THR A 127 5.37 0.64 2.36
C THR A 127 4.24 0.40 1.36
N ILE A 128 2.98 0.65 1.77
CA ILE A 128 1.83 0.64 0.85
C ILE A 128 2.04 1.66 -0.28
N GLY A 129 2.43 2.88 0.06
CA GLY A 129 2.68 3.95 -0.92
C GLY A 129 3.73 3.59 -1.97
N GLN A 130 4.80 2.91 -1.57
CA GLN A 130 5.87 2.45 -2.47
C GLN A 130 5.42 1.30 -3.40
N MET A 131 4.42 0.52 -3.00
CA MET A 131 3.83 -0.53 -3.85
C MET A 131 2.74 0.00 -4.79
N LEU A 132 2.36 1.27 -4.69
CA LEU A 132 1.42 1.94 -5.58
C LEU A 132 2.15 2.69 -6.70
N PRO A 133 1.44 3.11 -7.76
CA PRO A 133 2.03 3.96 -8.80
C PRO A 133 2.70 5.19 -8.20
N ALA A 134 3.76 5.69 -8.84
CA ALA A 134 4.53 6.85 -8.36
C ALA A 134 3.66 8.11 -8.14
N ALA A 135 2.52 8.20 -8.82
CA ALA A 135 1.48 9.21 -8.58
C ALA A 135 0.98 9.25 -7.13
N TYR A 136 1.15 8.18 -6.35
CA TYR A 136 0.87 8.15 -4.91
C TYR A 136 1.66 9.23 -4.14
N PHE A 137 2.84 9.63 -4.61
CA PHE A 137 3.66 10.70 -4.03
C PHE A 137 3.43 12.08 -4.68
N GLY A 138 2.54 12.16 -5.68
CA GLY A 138 2.16 13.39 -6.37
C GLY A 138 1.28 14.34 -5.54
N LYS A 139 0.92 15.48 -6.14
CA LYS A 139 0.07 16.52 -5.52
C LYS A 139 -1.34 16.58 -6.11
N THR A 140 -1.61 15.83 -7.17
CA THR A 140 -2.87 15.85 -7.92
C THR A 140 -3.40 14.43 -8.12
N ALA A 141 -4.70 14.33 -8.41
CA ALA A 141 -5.32 13.05 -8.73
C ALA A 141 -4.75 12.46 -10.03
N ALA A 142 -4.51 11.16 -10.05
CA ALA A 142 -4.16 10.38 -11.24
C ALA A 142 -5.18 9.25 -11.43
N ALA A 143 -6.40 9.62 -11.84
CA ALA A 143 -7.52 8.69 -11.95
C ALA A 143 -7.34 7.59 -13.02
N GLY A 144 -6.42 7.78 -13.98
CA GLY A 144 -6.09 6.80 -15.02
C GLY A 144 -5.08 5.73 -14.60
N GLU A 145 -4.46 5.87 -13.43
CA GLU A 145 -3.48 4.91 -12.92
C GLU A 145 -4.12 3.63 -12.39
N SER A 146 -3.37 2.52 -12.44
CA SER A 146 -3.79 1.26 -11.84
C SER A 146 -3.52 1.26 -10.34
N TRP A 147 -4.52 1.70 -9.56
CA TRP A 147 -4.46 1.72 -8.09
C TRP A 147 -4.72 0.32 -7.49
N VAL A 148 -3.72 -0.55 -7.64
CA VAL A 148 -3.75 -1.93 -7.15
C VAL A 148 -2.53 -2.23 -6.29
N LEU A 149 -2.73 -2.99 -5.21
CA LEU A 149 -1.66 -3.55 -4.39
C LEU A 149 -1.49 -5.04 -4.72
N PRO A 150 -0.26 -5.56 -4.84
CA PRO A 150 -0.05 -6.99 -4.92
C PRO A 150 -0.42 -7.67 -3.60
N VAL A 151 -0.90 -8.92 -3.67
CA VAL A 151 -1.05 -9.78 -2.50
C VAL A 151 0.34 -10.03 -1.91
N VAL A 152 0.54 -9.67 -0.65
CA VAL A 152 1.85 -9.73 0.01
C VAL A 152 1.68 -9.85 1.53
N SER A 153 2.62 -10.52 2.19
CA SER A 153 2.81 -10.47 3.64
C SER A 153 4.17 -9.84 3.94
N ILE A 154 4.18 -8.78 4.75
CA ILE A 154 5.37 -8.05 5.15
C ILE A 154 5.40 -7.94 6.66
N GLN A 155 6.55 -8.23 7.26
CA GLN A 155 6.87 -7.87 8.62
C GLN A 155 8.14 -7.03 8.58
N ASP A 156 8.13 -5.89 9.25
CA ASP A 156 9.28 -5.01 9.24
C ASP A 156 9.42 -4.23 10.54
N LYS A 157 10.68 -3.95 10.87
CA LYS A 157 11.08 -3.11 11.99
C LYS A 157 12.49 -2.58 11.73
N PRO A 158 12.81 -1.40 12.25
CA PRO A 158 14.15 -0.88 12.10
C PRO A 158 15.17 -1.71 12.89
N ARG A 159 16.27 -2.08 12.22
CA ARG A 159 17.40 -2.74 12.88
C ARG A 159 18.06 -1.87 13.97
N PHE A 160 18.06 -0.55 13.77
CA PHE A 160 18.65 0.42 14.69
C PHE A 160 17.63 1.50 15.06
N ALA A 161 17.55 1.84 16.35
CA ALA A 161 16.60 2.82 16.86
C ALA A 161 16.88 4.24 16.34
N TYR A 162 18.16 4.60 16.13
CA TYR A 162 18.53 5.93 15.63
C TYR A 162 18.89 5.88 14.14
N ARG A 163 18.15 6.62 13.32
CA ARG A 163 18.30 6.72 11.87
C ARG A 163 18.26 8.20 11.46
N GLY A 164 19.37 8.89 11.73
CA GLY A 164 19.49 10.34 11.52
C GLY A 164 20.10 10.72 10.18
N MET A 165 20.19 12.02 9.94
CA MET A 165 20.98 12.62 8.87
C MET A 165 21.39 14.01 9.31
N HIS A 166 22.62 14.42 9.01
CA HIS A 166 23.12 15.74 9.33
C HIS A 166 22.98 16.65 8.11
N MET A 167 22.32 17.80 8.30
CA MET A 167 22.20 18.87 7.32
C MET A 167 22.99 20.07 7.83
N ASP A 168 24.09 20.42 7.15
CA ASP A 168 24.92 21.59 7.51
C ASP A 168 24.26 22.88 7.02
N VAL A 169 23.70 23.65 7.95
CA VAL A 169 23.07 24.96 7.69
C VAL A 169 23.98 26.15 8.03
N GLY A 170 25.22 25.90 8.46
CA GLY A 170 26.14 26.95 8.92
C GLY A 170 26.96 27.57 7.79
N ARG A 171 27.26 26.79 6.74
CA ARG A 171 28.07 27.25 5.59
C ARG A 171 27.23 27.76 4.44
N HIS A 172 26.07 27.15 4.22
CA HIS A 172 25.12 27.53 3.18
C HIS A 172 23.73 27.57 3.82
N PHE A 173 23.03 28.69 3.62
CA PHE A 173 21.70 28.85 4.16
C PHE A 173 20.66 28.18 3.26
N PHE A 174 19.76 27.42 3.87
CA PHE A 174 18.64 26.78 3.20
C PHE A 174 17.35 27.48 3.64
N SER A 175 16.45 27.72 2.69
CA SER A 175 15.11 28.21 2.95
C SER A 175 14.30 27.20 3.78
N MET A 176 13.25 27.70 4.45
CA MET A 176 12.33 26.84 5.20
C MET A 176 11.65 25.79 4.32
N ASP A 177 11.40 26.09 3.06
CA ASP A 177 10.76 25.15 2.13
C ASP A 177 11.72 24.04 1.69
N GLU A 178 13.00 24.35 1.53
CA GLU A 178 14.03 23.32 1.27
C GLU A 178 14.18 22.37 2.45
N VAL A 179 14.19 22.90 3.68
CA VAL A 179 14.26 22.07 4.89
C VAL A 179 13.04 21.17 5.01
N LYS A 180 11.83 21.68 4.78
CA LYS A 180 10.60 20.87 4.79
C LYS A 180 10.64 19.77 3.74
N LYS A 181 11.01 20.11 2.50
CA LYS A 181 11.17 19.13 1.41
C LYS A 181 12.17 18.04 1.79
N TYR A 182 13.25 18.41 2.47
CA TYR A 182 14.22 17.45 2.96
C TYR A 182 13.62 16.50 3.99
N LEU A 183 12.88 17.02 4.98
CA LEU A 183 12.17 16.22 5.97
C LEU A 183 11.15 15.27 5.32
N ASP A 184 10.40 15.72 4.31
CA ASP A 184 9.42 14.92 3.59
C ASP A 184 10.08 13.72 2.88
N ILE A 185 11.23 13.94 2.22
CA ILE A 185 12.00 12.87 1.57
C ILE A 185 12.51 11.87 2.61
N ARG A 186 12.97 12.36 3.76
CA ARG A 186 13.48 11.50 4.85
C ARG A 186 12.40 10.64 5.46
N GLN A 187 11.16 11.11 5.56
CA GLN A 187 10.03 10.30 6.04
C GLN A 187 9.70 9.11 5.15
N CYS A 188 10.00 9.16 3.85
CA CYS A 188 9.74 8.04 2.93
C CYS A 188 10.77 6.91 3.01
N THR A 189 11.94 7.17 3.62
CA THR A 189 13.10 6.25 3.64
C THR A 189 13.52 5.82 5.04
N ARG A 190 12.68 6.07 6.05
CA ARG A 190 12.98 5.86 7.47
C ARG A 190 12.27 4.65 8.05
#